data_AF-A0A3D4JPK5-F1
#
_entry.id   AF-A0A3D4JPK5-F1
#
_cell.length_a   1.000
_cell.length_b   1.000
_cell.length_c   1.000
_cell.angle_alpha   90.00
_cell.angle_beta   90.00
_cell.angle_gamma   90.00
#
_symmetry.space_group_name_H-M   'P 1'
#
loop_
_entity.id
_entity.type
_entity.pdbx_description
1 polymer ?
#
loop_
_entity_poly.entity_id
_entity_poly.type
_entity_poly.pdbx_seq_one_letter_code
_entity_poly.pdbx_strand_id
1 'polypeptide(L)'
;MFHRTIIVCLIYIIFTNNIRYKYWLYLIGFAVFAQLSGMNSLLSEKVILLLPKAFSERYFGYLSIAHQNSISVIVFISGICRRILPVVLFFLYRDVLNRSVKTNHLEFILNVLFFSLFAYIILSFDFTFIISRISIYFIIFEVFFYSILLTIFVKEKKYTYVSALFILFFILAYKGIINYPELFLPYKTIFFTF
;
A
#
# COMPACT_ATOMS: atom_id res chain seq x y z
N MET A 1 17.06 -5.86 15.23
CA MET A 1 15.92 -5.82 14.29
C MET A 1 14.57 -5.53 14.95
N PHE A 2 14.29 -6.04 16.16
CA PHE A 2 13.03 -5.81 16.92
C PHE A 2 12.63 -4.33 17.13
N HIS A 3 13.59 -3.41 17.21
CA HIS A 3 13.32 -2.01 17.55
C HIS A 3 12.60 -1.21 16.45
N ARG A 4 12.74 -1.60 15.17
CA ARG A 4 12.10 -0.90 14.04
C ARG A 4 10.65 -1.33 13.84
N THR A 5 10.32 -2.57 14.17
CA THR A 5 8.95 -3.11 14.13
C THR A 5 8.04 -2.44 15.17
N ILE A 6 8.58 -2.07 16.35
CA ILE A 6 7.84 -1.35 17.39
C ILE A 6 7.30 0.00 16.91
N ILE A 7 8.05 0.71 16.05
CA ILE A 7 7.59 1.99 15.46
C ILE A 7 6.43 1.74 14.49
N VAL A 8 6.43 0.63 13.76
CA VAL A 8 5.29 0.21 12.92
C VAL A 8 4.09 -0.21 13.78
N CYS A 9 4.34 -0.81 14.95
CA CYS A 9 3.29 -1.14 15.92
C CYS A 9 2.69 0.08 16.64
N LEU A 10 3.42 1.20 16.78
CA LEU A 10 2.87 2.46 17.30
C LEU A 10 1.76 3.02 16.39
N ILE A 11 1.94 2.87 15.08
CA ILE A 11 0.92 3.24 14.08
C ILE A 11 -0.33 2.35 14.23
N TYR A 12 -0.18 1.12 14.75
CA TYR A 12 -1.29 0.18 14.98
C TYR A 12 -2.35 0.75 15.93
N ILE A 13 -1.94 1.53 16.95
CA ILE A 13 -2.83 2.19 17.91
C ILE A 13 -3.70 3.27 17.23
N ILE A 14 -3.13 3.96 16.23
CA ILE A 14 -3.85 4.99 15.48
C ILE A 14 -4.93 4.34 14.61
N PHE A 15 -4.66 3.16 14.05
CA PHE A 15 -5.59 2.46 13.16
C PHE A 15 -6.64 1.62 13.86
N THR A 16 -6.50 1.34 15.17
CA THR A 16 -7.58 0.73 15.95
C THR A 16 -8.71 1.70 16.28
N ASN A 17 -8.52 3.01 16.07
CA ASN A 17 -9.58 3.99 16.26
C ASN A 17 -10.56 4.00 15.09
N ASN A 18 -11.83 4.24 15.40
CA ASN A 18 -12.88 4.36 14.39
C ASN A 18 -12.80 5.72 13.69
N ILE A 19 -11.95 5.80 12.65
CA ILE A 19 -11.75 7.01 11.85
C ILE A 19 -12.89 7.11 10.83
N ARG A 20 -13.66 8.20 10.88
CA ARG A 20 -14.74 8.43 9.90
C ARG A 20 -14.15 8.55 8.50
N TYR A 21 -14.74 7.87 7.52
CA TYR A 21 -14.31 7.84 6.12
C TYR A 21 -14.12 9.22 5.48
N LYS A 22 -14.89 10.23 5.93
CA LYS A 22 -14.76 11.62 5.45
C LYS A 22 -13.34 12.16 5.66
N TYR A 23 -12.73 11.86 6.79
CA TYR A 23 -11.36 12.30 7.09
C TYR A 23 -10.34 11.64 6.17
N TRP A 24 -10.51 10.36 5.84
CA TRP A 24 -9.66 9.68 4.87
C TRP A 24 -9.76 10.27 3.47
N LEU A 25 -10.96 10.65 3.02
CA LEU A 25 -11.15 11.35 1.75
C LEU A 25 -10.46 12.72 1.75
N TYR A 26 -10.57 13.49 2.83
CA TYR A 26 -9.85 14.76 2.97
C TYR A 26 -8.33 14.56 2.95
N LEU A 27 -7.81 13.54 3.63
CA LEU A 27 -6.38 13.21 3.62
C LEU A 27 -5.89 12.81 2.23
N ILE A 28 -6.65 11.99 1.49
CA ILE A 28 -6.29 11.64 0.10
C ILE A 28 -6.34 12.87 -0.80
N GLY A 29 -7.38 13.71 -0.68
CA GLY A 29 -7.48 14.96 -1.45
C GLY A 29 -6.30 15.88 -1.17
N PHE A 30 -5.93 16.04 0.11
CA PHE A 30 -4.75 16.78 0.53
C PHE A 30 -3.46 16.17 -0.03
N ALA A 31 -3.31 14.84 0.00
CA ALA A 31 -2.14 14.15 -0.55
C ALA A 31 -1.95 14.42 -2.04
N VAL A 32 -3.04 14.32 -2.83
CA VAL A 32 -3.00 14.60 -4.27
C VAL A 32 -2.65 16.06 -4.51
N PHE A 33 -3.27 16.99 -3.77
CA PHE A 33 -2.97 18.42 -3.88
C PHE A 33 -1.52 18.74 -3.52
N ALA A 34 -1.01 18.20 -2.40
CA ALA A 34 0.36 18.39 -1.95
C ALA A 34 1.37 17.85 -2.96
N GLN A 35 1.04 16.74 -3.63
CA GLN A 35 1.88 16.16 -4.67
C GLN A 35 1.88 16.99 -5.95
N LEU A 36 0.72 17.49 -6.40
CA LEU A 36 0.60 18.32 -7.59
C LEU A 36 1.24 19.71 -7.42
N SER A 37 1.16 20.26 -6.21
CA SER A 37 1.74 21.58 -5.87
C SER A 37 3.25 21.53 -5.60
N GLY A 38 3.85 20.35 -5.51
CA GLY A 38 5.25 20.20 -5.10
C GLY A 38 5.53 20.62 -3.66
N MET A 39 4.50 20.84 -2.83
CA MET A 39 4.66 21.22 -1.43
C MET A 39 5.41 20.15 -0.62
N ASN A 40 5.38 18.91 -1.09
CA ASN A 40 5.90 17.76 -0.38
C ASN A 40 7.45 17.76 -0.27
N SER A 41 8.14 18.11 -1.35
CA SER A 41 9.60 18.28 -1.35
C SER A 41 10.03 19.47 -0.48
N LEU A 42 9.31 20.59 -0.57
CA LEU A 42 9.59 21.79 0.21
C LEU A 42 9.36 21.60 1.72
N LEU A 43 8.30 20.89 2.11
CA LEU A 43 8.00 20.59 3.51
C LEU A 43 9.01 19.60 4.08
N SER A 44 9.34 18.56 3.34
CA SER A 44 10.28 17.54 3.80
C SER A 44 11.69 18.08 4.02
N GLU A 45 12.21 18.89 3.09
CA GLU A 45 13.52 19.55 3.25
C GLU A 45 13.58 20.43 4.52
N LYS A 46 12.56 21.24 4.76
CA LYS A 46 12.51 22.14 5.93
C LYS A 46 12.35 21.39 7.26
N VAL A 47 11.49 20.37 7.28
CA VAL A 47 11.26 19.55 8.49
C VAL A 47 12.51 18.78 8.87
N ILE A 48 13.31 18.35 7.91
CA ILE A 48 14.45 17.46 8.17
C ILE A 48 15.69 18.22 8.60
N LEU A 49 15.81 19.50 8.22
CA LEU A 49 16.80 20.40 8.77
C LEU A 49 16.58 20.70 10.27
N LEU A 50 15.36 20.48 10.79
CA LEU A 50 15.05 20.60 12.22
C LEU A 50 15.41 19.33 13.01
N LEU A 51 15.71 18.22 12.34
CA LEU A 51 16.06 16.94 12.97
C LEU A 51 17.58 16.84 13.23
N PRO A 52 18.03 15.94 14.13
CA PRO A 52 19.46 15.76 14.41
C PRO A 52 20.28 15.47 13.15
N LYS A 53 21.51 15.99 13.07
CA LYS A 53 22.41 15.88 11.90
C LYS A 53 22.56 14.44 11.36
N ALA A 54 22.66 13.45 12.25
CA ALA A 54 22.78 12.05 11.84
C ALA A 54 21.54 11.53 11.07
N PHE A 55 20.37 12.13 11.30
CA PHE A 55 19.15 11.83 10.56
C PHE A 55 19.11 12.57 9.21
N SER A 56 19.46 13.86 9.21
CA SER A 56 19.49 14.67 7.99
C SER A 56 20.50 14.13 6.97
N GLU A 57 21.70 13.73 7.40
CA GLU A 57 22.75 13.17 6.52
C GLU A 57 22.28 11.87 5.86
N ARG A 58 21.65 10.96 6.62
CA ARG A 58 21.07 9.74 6.06
C ARG A 58 19.95 10.04 5.08
N TYR A 59 19.11 11.01 5.42
CA TYR A 59 18.01 11.43 4.55
C TYR A 59 18.51 11.99 3.22
N PHE A 60 19.45 12.93 3.22
CA PHE A 60 20.03 13.48 2.00
C PHE A 60 20.78 12.41 1.19
N GLY A 61 21.39 11.42 1.86
CA GLY A 61 21.96 10.24 1.22
C GLY A 61 20.92 9.37 0.51
N TYR A 62 19.71 9.24 1.05
CA TYR A 62 18.61 8.53 0.36
C TYR A 62 17.96 9.37 -0.74
N LEU A 63 17.86 10.69 -0.55
CA LEU A 63 17.29 11.61 -1.53
C LEU A 63 18.13 11.67 -2.81
N SER A 64 19.46 11.69 -2.67
CA SER A 64 20.38 11.67 -3.82
C SER A 64 20.27 10.38 -4.65
N ILE A 65 20.01 9.24 -4.01
CA ILE A 65 19.72 7.97 -4.68
C ILE A 65 18.33 8.00 -5.34
N ALA A 66 17.34 8.60 -4.69
CA ALA A 66 15.97 8.69 -5.22
C ALA A 66 15.89 9.59 -6.46
N HIS A 67 16.63 10.70 -6.50
CA HIS A 67 16.70 11.57 -7.67
C HIS A 67 17.31 10.90 -8.91
N GLN A 68 18.14 9.86 -8.74
CA GLN A 68 18.67 9.07 -9.85
C GLN A 68 17.66 8.04 -10.39
N ASN A 69 16.69 7.62 -9.58
CA ASN A 69 15.68 6.61 -9.90
C ASN A 69 14.27 7.20 -9.76
N SER A 70 13.96 8.23 -10.55
CA SER A 70 12.62 8.83 -10.57
C SER A 70 11.59 7.79 -11.01
N ILE A 71 10.58 7.54 -10.17
CA ILE A 71 9.45 6.70 -10.56
C ILE A 71 8.73 7.33 -11.76
N SER A 72 8.49 6.53 -12.80
CA SER A 72 7.71 7.00 -13.95
C SER A 72 6.25 7.22 -13.55
N VAL A 73 5.61 8.20 -14.18
CA VAL A 73 4.19 8.52 -13.94
C VAL A 73 3.29 7.30 -14.17
N ILE A 74 3.63 6.44 -15.13
CA ILE A 74 2.90 5.20 -15.41
C ILE A 74 2.99 4.23 -14.23
N VAL A 75 4.17 4.06 -13.63
CA VAL A 75 4.35 3.21 -12.45
C VAL A 75 3.60 3.78 -11.25
N PHE A 76 3.64 5.10 -11.06
CA PHE A 76 2.86 5.80 -10.04
C PHE A 76 1.35 5.55 -10.19
N ILE A 77 0.78 5.80 -11.37
CA ILE A 77 -0.65 5.58 -11.63
C ILE A 77 -1.00 4.09 -11.43
N SER A 78 -0.17 3.17 -11.93
CA SER A 78 -0.37 1.74 -11.73
C SER A 78 -0.41 1.35 -10.25
N GLY A 79 0.45 1.95 -9.42
CA GLY A 79 0.47 1.73 -7.98
C GLY A 79 -0.76 2.29 -7.27
N ILE A 80 -1.27 3.45 -7.68
CA ILE A 80 -2.54 4.01 -7.18
C ILE A 80 -3.69 3.08 -7.55
N CYS A 81 -3.82 2.68 -8.81
CA CYS A 81 -4.89 1.79 -9.28
C CYS A 81 -4.92 0.46 -8.50
N ARG A 82 -3.74 -0.09 -8.18
CA ARG A 82 -3.66 -1.30 -7.36
C ARG A 82 -4.18 -1.07 -5.94
N ARG A 83 -3.79 0.02 -5.29
CA ARG A 83 -4.15 0.31 -3.88
C ARG A 83 -5.56 0.83 -3.70
N ILE A 84 -6.13 1.50 -4.71
CA ILE A 84 -7.50 1.99 -4.65
C ILE A 84 -8.51 0.86 -4.82
N LEU A 85 -8.16 -0.21 -5.54
CA LEU A 85 -9.02 -1.36 -5.77
C LEU A 85 -9.58 -1.98 -4.47
N PRO A 86 -8.77 -2.36 -3.46
CA PRO A 86 -9.30 -2.91 -2.22
C PRO A 86 -10.15 -1.88 -1.44
N VAL A 87 -9.82 -0.59 -1.52
CA VAL A 87 -10.63 0.49 -0.90
C VAL A 87 -12.01 0.62 -1.57
N VAL A 88 -12.08 0.57 -2.90
CA VAL A 88 -13.34 0.63 -3.65
C VAL A 88 -14.19 -0.62 -3.38
N LEU A 89 -13.57 -1.80 -3.44
CA LEU A 89 -14.27 -3.06 -3.12
C LEU A 89 -14.81 -3.05 -1.70
N PHE A 90 -14.09 -2.45 -0.75
CA PHE A 90 -14.61 -2.29 0.60
C PHE A 90 -15.92 -1.51 0.62
N PHE A 91 -15.99 -0.35 -0.03
CA PHE A 91 -17.21 0.47 -0.04
C PHE A 91 -18.37 -0.24 -0.75
N LEU A 92 -18.09 -0.91 -1.86
CA LEU A 92 -19.11 -1.64 -2.64
C LEU A 92 -19.74 -2.79 -1.83
N TYR A 93 -18.97 -3.47 -0.99
CA TYR A 93 -19.43 -4.63 -0.23
C TYR A 93 -19.58 -4.37 1.26
N ARG A 94 -19.61 -3.09 1.68
CA ARG A 94 -19.59 -2.67 3.08
C ARG A 94 -20.66 -3.33 3.93
N ASP A 95 -21.90 -3.38 3.44
CA ASP A 95 -23.03 -3.91 4.21
C ASP A 95 -22.89 -5.43 4.45
N VAL A 96 -22.38 -6.15 3.46
CA VAL A 96 -22.14 -7.60 3.55
C VAL A 96 -20.95 -7.90 4.46
N LEU A 97 -19.90 -7.09 4.33
CA LEU A 97 -18.69 -7.16 5.13
C LEU A 97 -18.97 -6.91 6.62
N ASN A 98 -19.77 -5.90 6.94
CA ASN A 98 -20.18 -5.57 8.32
C ASN A 98 -21.06 -6.66 8.97
N ARG A 99 -21.80 -7.44 8.18
CA ARG A 99 -22.57 -8.59 8.69
C ARG A 99 -21.70 -9.81 8.98
N SER A 100 -20.60 -9.96 8.24
CA SER A 100 -19.77 -11.18 8.24
C SER A 100 -18.59 -11.12 9.21
N VAL A 101 -18.07 -9.93 9.50
CA VAL A 101 -16.86 -9.72 10.31
C VAL A 101 -17.16 -8.71 11.43
N LYS A 102 -16.56 -8.91 12.61
CA LYS A 102 -16.66 -7.91 13.70
C LYS A 102 -16.16 -6.56 13.20
N THR A 103 -16.97 -5.53 13.41
CA THR A 103 -16.78 -4.17 12.87
C THR A 103 -15.39 -3.61 13.18
N ASN A 104 -14.86 -3.82 14.39
CA ASN A 104 -13.55 -3.29 14.81
C ASN A 104 -12.37 -3.83 13.99
N HIS A 105 -12.34 -5.12 13.64
CA HIS A 105 -11.24 -5.69 12.85
C HIS A 105 -11.27 -5.18 11.42
N LEU A 106 -12.47 -4.92 10.91
CA LEU A 106 -12.67 -4.47 9.56
C LEU A 106 -12.33 -2.99 9.40
N GLU A 107 -12.70 -2.15 10.37
CA GLU A 107 -12.27 -0.75 10.46
C GLU A 107 -10.75 -0.62 10.55
N PHE A 108 -10.09 -1.53 11.27
CA PHE A 108 -8.64 -1.58 11.33
C PHE A 108 -8.01 -1.86 9.96
N ILE A 109 -8.46 -2.93 9.26
CA ILE A 109 -7.94 -3.28 7.92
C ILE A 109 -8.15 -2.12 6.95
N LEU A 110 -9.29 -1.44 7.03
CA LEU A 110 -9.59 -0.26 6.23
C LEU A 110 -8.63 0.90 6.47
N ASN A 111 -8.46 1.29 7.72
CA ASN A 111 -7.57 2.39 8.07
C ASN A 111 -6.16 2.14 7.53
N VAL A 112 -5.73 0.88 7.59
CA VAL A 112 -4.46 0.46 7.02
C VAL A 112 -4.44 0.57 5.48
N LEU A 113 -5.48 0.12 4.77
CA LEU A 113 -5.57 0.23 3.31
C LEU A 113 -5.61 1.70 2.85
N PHE A 114 -6.34 2.54 3.57
CA PHE A 114 -6.38 3.98 3.33
C PHE A 114 -5.04 4.66 3.57
N PHE A 115 -4.37 4.33 4.68
CA PHE A 115 -3.05 4.85 4.97
C PHE A 115 -2.03 4.42 3.91
N SER A 116 -2.11 3.16 3.47
CA SER A 116 -1.29 2.61 2.39
C SER A 116 -1.44 3.41 1.10
N LEU A 117 -2.67 3.75 0.72
CA LEU A 117 -2.96 4.60 -0.45
C LEU A 117 -2.44 6.03 -0.26
N PHE A 118 -2.73 6.64 0.90
CA PHE A 118 -2.29 8.00 1.26
C PHE A 118 -0.76 8.12 1.23
N ALA A 119 -0.06 7.23 1.93
CA ALA A 119 1.39 7.21 1.99
C ALA A 119 1.99 7.00 0.60
N TYR A 120 1.35 6.18 -0.26
CA TYR A 120 1.80 6.00 -1.64
C TYR A 120 1.68 7.27 -2.47
N ILE A 121 0.56 7.99 -2.38
CA ILE A 121 0.36 9.24 -3.15
C ILE A 121 1.39 10.30 -2.76
N ILE A 122 1.63 10.48 -1.46
CA ILE A 122 2.60 11.45 -0.95
C ILE A 122 4.03 11.02 -1.27
N LEU A 123 4.43 9.80 -0.92
CA LEU A 123 5.86 9.49 -0.85
C LEU A 123 6.46 8.98 -2.17
N SER A 124 5.66 8.75 -3.22
CA SER A 124 6.14 8.01 -4.41
C SER A 124 7.17 8.73 -5.27
N PHE A 125 7.17 10.06 -5.35
CA PHE A 125 8.16 10.76 -6.19
C PHE A 125 9.42 11.13 -5.40
N ASP A 126 9.25 11.66 -4.20
CA ASP A 126 10.37 12.19 -3.41
C ASP A 126 11.05 11.11 -2.54
N PHE A 127 10.31 10.06 -2.18
CA PHE A 127 10.75 9.04 -1.20
C PHE A 127 10.50 7.60 -1.65
N THR A 128 10.88 7.29 -2.89
CA THR A 128 10.73 5.98 -3.54
C THR A 128 11.18 4.80 -2.64
N PHE A 129 12.28 4.97 -1.91
CA PHE A 129 12.80 3.96 -0.98
C PHE A 129 11.98 3.79 0.31
N ILE A 130 11.45 4.89 0.86
CA ILE A 130 10.64 4.83 2.07
C ILE A 130 9.30 4.18 1.72
N ILE A 131 8.69 4.60 0.60
CA ILE A 131 7.43 4.04 0.17
C ILE A 131 7.55 2.56 -0.19
N SER A 132 8.67 2.11 -0.79
CA SER A 132 8.83 0.68 -1.11
C SER A 132 8.82 -0.20 0.15
N ARG A 133 9.42 0.26 1.25
CA ARG A 133 9.40 -0.43 2.55
C ARG A 133 8.03 -0.41 3.19
N ILE A 134 7.40 0.76 3.25
CA ILE A 134 6.03 0.95 3.72
C ILE A 134 5.08 0.01 2.97
N SER A 135 5.24 -0.08 1.65
CA SER A 135 4.42 -0.91 0.77
C SER A 135 4.47 -2.39 1.13
N ILE A 136 5.65 -2.92 1.46
CA ILE A 136 5.82 -4.33 1.85
C ILE A 136 4.98 -4.65 3.10
N TYR A 137 5.01 -3.76 4.10
CA TYR A 137 4.25 -3.97 5.34
C TYR A 137 2.74 -3.92 5.12
N PHE A 138 2.28 -3.07 4.20
CA PHE A 138 0.85 -2.87 3.98
C PHE A 138 0.21 -3.82 2.96
N ILE A 139 1.01 -4.42 2.06
CA ILE A 139 0.54 -5.47 1.14
C ILE A 139 -0.05 -6.66 1.87
N ILE A 140 0.45 -7.00 3.07
CA ILE A 140 -0.07 -8.12 3.86
C ILE A 140 -1.56 -7.91 4.19
N PHE A 141 -1.99 -6.67 4.43
CA PHE A 141 -3.38 -6.35 4.72
C PHE A 141 -4.28 -6.40 3.47
N GLU A 142 -3.73 -6.14 2.28
CA GLU A 142 -4.44 -6.41 1.02
C GLU A 142 -4.77 -7.91 0.91
N VAL A 143 -3.81 -8.79 1.23
CA VAL A 143 -4.02 -10.25 1.18
C VAL A 143 -5.13 -10.66 2.14
N PHE A 144 -5.09 -10.21 3.40
CA PHE A 144 -6.16 -10.52 4.36
C PHE A 144 -7.53 -10.03 3.88
N PHE A 145 -7.59 -8.82 3.31
CA PHE A 145 -8.83 -8.27 2.78
C PHE A 145 -9.38 -9.10 1.62
N TYR A 146 -8.55 -9.51 0.67
CA TYR A 146 -8.97 -10.37 -0.44
C TYR A 146 -9.41 -11.75 0.02
N SER A 147 -8.77 -12.34 1.03
CA SER A 147 -9.21 -13.62 1.61
C SER A 147 -10.61 -13.53 2.24
N ILE A 148 -10.91 -12.42 2.92
CA ILE A 148 -12.25 -12.16 3.48
C ILE A 148 -13.28 -12.00 2.36
N LEU A 149 -12.98 -11.20 1.33
CA LEU A 149 -13.87 -10.99 0.18
C LEU A 149 -14.16 -12.29 -0.56
N LEU A 150 -13.15 -13.13 -0.79
CA LEU A 150 -13.31 -14.40 -1.48
C LEU A 150 -14.28 -15.31 -0.72
N THR A 151 -14.15 -15.37 0.61
CA THR A 151 -15.06 -16.12 1.48
C THR A 151 -16.51 -15.62 1.34
N ILE A 152 -16.71 -14.31 1.26
CA ILE A 152 -18.02 -13.70 1.07
C ILE A 152 -18.60 -14.04 -0.30
N PHE A 153 -17.81 -13.90 -1.37
CA PHE A 153 -18.27 -14.17 -2.73
C PHE A 153 -18.65 -15.63 -2.94
N VAL A 154 -17.93 -16.57 -2.31
CA VAL A 154 -18.31 -17.99 -2.32
C VAL A 154 -19.65 -18.20 -1.60
N LYS A 155 -19.84 -17.60 -0.42
CA LYS A 155 -21.11 -17.69 0.32
C LYS A 155 -22.30 -17.12 -0.46
N GLU A 156 -22.09 -16.01 -1.17
CA GLU A 156 -23.12 -15.36 -1.99
C GLU A 156 -23.26 -15.97 -3.40
N LYS A 157 -22.55 -17.07 -3.70
CA LYS A 157 -22.53 -17.75 -5.02
C LYS A 157 -22.14 -16.82 -6.18
N LYS A 158 -21.31 -15.80 -5.90
CA LYS A 158 -20.80 -14.79 -6.84
C LYS A 158 -19.53 -15.27 -7.56
N TYR A 159 -19.61 -16.40 -8.24
CA TYR A 159 -18.44 -17.07 -8.85
C TYR A 159 -17.71 -16.23 -9.92
N THR A 160 -18.42 -15.33 -10.61
CA THR A 160 -17.82 -14.39 -11.57
C THR A 160 -16.83 -13.42 -10.90
N TYR A 161 -17.09 -13.01 -9.66
CA TYR A 161 -16.18 -12.16 -8.91
C TYR A 161 -15.00 -12.95 -8.35
N VAL A 162 -15.20 -14.22 -8.01
CA VAL A 162 -14.13 -15.14 -7.62
C VAL A 162 -13.17 -15.34 -8.80
N SER A 163 -13.68 -15.61 -10.00
CA SER A 163 -12.82 -15.76 -11.19
C SER A 163 -12.07 -14.47 -11.51
N ALA A 164 -12.72 -13.31 -11.40
CA ALA A 164 -12.06 -12.01 -11.58
C ALA A 164 -10.90 -11.80 -10.59
N LEU A 165 -11.05 -12.16 -9.31
CA LEU A 165 -9.97 -12.09 -8.32
C LEU A 165 -8.83 -13.06 -8.65
N PHE A 166 -9.12 -14.26 -9.14
CA PHE A 166 -8.07 -15.19 -9.59
C PHE A 166 -7.30 -14.64 -10.79
N ILE A 167 -7.99 -14.08 -11.79
CA ILE A 167 -7.35 -13.45 -12.95
C ILE A 167 -6.44 -12.31 -12.49
N LEU A 168 -6.92 -11.45 -11.58
CA LEU A 168 -6.13 -10.38 -10.99
C LEU A 168 -4.87 -10.92 -10.30
N PHE A 169 -5.00 -12.01 -9.52
CA PHE A 169 -3.86 -12.66 -8.89
C PHE A 169 -2.83 -13.13 -9.91
N PHE A 170 -3.25 -13.80 -10.99
CA PHE A 170 -2.33 -14.24 -12.05
C PHE A 170 -1.62 -13.08 -12.74
N ILE A 171 -2.33 -11.97 -13.01
CA ILE A 171 -1.72 -10.75 -13.58
C ILE A 171 -0.64 -10.19 -12.65
N LEU A 172 -0.93 -10.11 -11.34
CA LEU A 172 0.02 -9.61 -10.35
C LEU A 172 1.23 -10.52 -10.19
N ALA A 173 1.02 -11.84 -10.18
CA ALA A 173 2.08 -12.83 -10.12
C ALA A 173 2.98 -12.77 -11.36
N TYR A 174 2.38 -12.71 -12.55
CA TYR A 174 3.11 -12.59 -13.81
C TYR A 174 3.97 -11.32 -13.87
N LYS A 175 3.41 -10.17 -13.46
CA LYS A 175 4.16 -8.92 -13.35
C LYS A 175 5.31 -9.02 -12.33
N GLY A 176 5.10 -9.73 -11.22
CA GLY A 176 6.14 -9.98 -10.23
C GLY A 176 7.31 -10.79 -10.79
N ILE A 177 7.00 -11.84 -11.56
CA ILE A 177 8.00 -12.74 -12.17
C ILE A 177 8.83 -12.03 -13.23
N ILE A 178 8.21 -11.21 -14.09
CA ILE A 178 8.95 -10.45 -15.13
C ILE A 178 9.92 -9.46 -14.52
N ASN A 179 9.52 -8.77 -13.45
CA ASN A 179 10.33 -7.70 -12.87
C ASN A 179 11.49 -8.21 -12.03
N TYR A 180 11.39 -9.43 -11.49
CA TYR A 180 12.41 -10.05 -10.65
C TYR A 180 12.57 -11.55 -10.97
N PRO A 181 12.95 -11.91 -12.20
CA PRO A 181 13.01 -13.31 -12.63
C PRO A 181 14.00 -14.14 -11.80
N GLU A 182 15.06 -13.50 -11.28
CA GLU A 182 16.06 -14.11 -10.42
C GLU A 182 15.51 -14.61 -9.07
N LEU A 183 14.49 -13.95 -8.53
CA LEU A 183 13.85 -14.37 -7.28
C LEU A 183 13.00 -15.64 -7.45
N PHE A 184 12.69 -16.01 -8.71
CA PHE A 184 11.90 -17.18 -9.07
C PHE A 184 12.74 -18.32 -9.70
N LEU A 185 14.07 -18.19 -9.75
CA LEU A 185 14.98 -19.26 -10.17
C LEU A 185 14.74 -20.63 -9.48
N PRO A 186 14.48 -20.72 -8.16
CA PRO A 186 14.19 -22.02 -7.52
C PRO A 186 12.82 -22.62 -7.92
N TYR A 187 11.93 -21.84 -8.54
CA TYR A 187 10.64 -22.32 -9.07
C TYR A 187 10.73 -22.74 -10.53
N LYS A 188 11.72 -22.24 -11.29
CA LYS A 188 12.01 -22.76 -12.63
C LYS A 188 12.40 -24.24 -12.55
N THR A 189 13.19 -24.64 -11.56
CA THR A 189 13.60 -26.05 -11.36
C THR A 189 12.46 -26.99 -10.97
N ILE A 190 11.34 -26.50 -10.42
CA ILE A 190 10.21 -27.34 -9.98
C ILE A 190 9.19 -27.53 -11.09
N PHE A 191 8.95 -26.52 -11.93
CA PHE A 191 7.90 -26.56 -12.97
C PHE A 191 8.42 -26.59 -14.41
N PHE A 192 9.69 -26.27 -14.64
CA PHE A 192 10.31 -26.25 -15.97
C PHE A 192 11.72 -26.85 -15.89
N THR A 193 11.79 -28.19 -15.87
CA THR A 193 12.99 -28.91 -16.28
C THR A 193 12.98 -29.08 -17.80
N PHE A 194 13.38 -28.03 -18.53
CA PHE A 194 13.91 -28.10 -19.89
C PHE A 194 14.92 -26.97 -20.09
#